data_AF-A0A4E0QR02-F1
#
_entry.id   AF-A0A4E0QR02-F1
#
_cell.length_a   1.000
_cell.length_b   1.000
_cell.length_c   1.000
_cell.angle_alpha   90.00
_cell.angle_beta   90.00
_cell.angle_gamma   90.00
#
_symmetry.space_group_name_H-M   'P 1'
#
loop_
_entity.id
_entity.type
_entity.pdbx_description
1 polymer ?
#
loop_
_entity_poly.entity_id
_entity_poly.type
_entity_poly.pdbx_seq_one_letter_code
_entity_poly.pdbx_strand_id
1 'polypeptide(L)'
;MLNCYDVAKYFIAQIDEDAGDLVSNLKLQKLVYYAQGINLALSDQPLFPEALEAWIHGPVVPVLFHTYKRAGAIPPPGDMDFSIYCVQTREVLDEVYTVFGQFSAWKLYQMTHEEPPWKNTPVGHEISFEAMRDYFKTQVVT
;
A
#
# COMPACT_ATOMS: atom_id res chain seq x y z
N MET A 1 12.05 8.37 8.64
CA MET A 1 10.67 8.30 8.13
C MET A 1 10.76 7.79 6.71
N LEU A 2 9.98 6.78 6.36
CA LEU A 2 10.00 6.22 5.01
C LEU A 2 9.27 7.14 4.04
N ASN A 3 9.54 6.97 2.75
CA ASN A 3 8.69 7.47 1.67
C ASN A 3 7.91 6.31 1.03
N CYS A 4 6.93 6.63 0.19
CA CYS A 4 6.12 5.63 -0.51
C CYS A 4 6.93 4.67 -1.40
N TYR A 5 8.11 5.07 -1.90
CA TYR A 5 8.98 4.23 -2.71
C TYR A 5 9.70 3.18 -1.87
N ASP A 6 10.10 3.50 -0.64
CA ASP A 6 10.71 2.53 0.28
C ASP A 6 9.69 1.43 0.60
N VAL A 7 8.47 1.81 0.96
CA VAL A 7 7.36 0.87 1.21
C VAL A 7 7.05 0.02 -0.03
N ALA A 8 7.01 0.63 -1.21
CA ALA A 8 6.79 -0.10 -2.45
C ALA A 8 7.90 -1.10 -2.75
N LYS A 9 9.17 -0.70 -2.62
CA LYS A 9 10.32 -1.59 -2.82
C LYS A 9 10.27 -2.78 -1.87
N TYR A 10 9.85 -2.57 -0.63
CA TYR A 10 9.66 -3.67 0.33
C TYR A 10 8.71 -4.73 -0.20
N PHE A 11 7.55 -4.33 -0.72
CA PHE A 11 6.60 -5.27 -1.30
C PHE A 11 7.10 -5.89 -2.60
N ILE A 12 7.83 -5.14 -3.43
CA ILE A 12 8.38 -5.69 -4.68
C ILE A 12 9.46 -6.74 -4.36
N ALA A 13 10.25 -6.56 -3.30
CA ALA A 13 11.26 -7.53 -2.86
C ALA A 13 10.68 -8.87 -2.39
N GLN A 14 9.41 -8.90 -2.00
CA GLN A 14 8.72 -10.10 -1.50
C GLN A 14 8.08 -10.93 -2.62
N ILE A 15 8.07 -10.42 -3.85
CA ILE A 15 7.47 -11.08 -5.01
C ILE A 15 8.35 -12.24 -5.43
N ASP A 16 7.73 -13.41 -5.60
CA ASP A 16 8.36 -14.58 -6.21
C ASP A 16 8.07 -14.60 -7.72
N GLU A 17 9.04 -14.12 -8.51
CA GLU A 17 8.97 -14.15 -9.97
C GLU A 17 8.95 -15.59 -10.54
N ASP A 18 9.60 -16.54 -9.86
CA ASP A 18 9.66 -17.94 -10.28
C ASP A 18 8.32 -18.66 -10.07
N ALA A 19 7.51 -18.18 -9.11
CA ALA A 19 6.12 -18.59 -8.93
C ALA A 19 5.16 -17.98 -9.99
N GLY A 20 5.66 -17.12 -10.89
CA GLY A 20 4.89 -16.46 -11.93
C GLY A 20 4.01 -15.31 -11.42
N ASP A 21 4.21 -14.84 -10.18
CA ASP A 21 3.49 -13.69 -9.64
C ASP A 21 4.17 -12.40 -10.12
N LEU A 22 3.46 -11.61 -10.93
CA LEU A 22 3.91 -10.29 -11.35
C LEU A 22 3.05 -9.25 -10.63
N VAL A 23 3.66 -8.42 -9.78
CA VAL A 23 2.94 -7.30 -9.16
C VAL A 23 2.70 -6.22 -10.21
N SER A 24 1.43 -6.13 -10.60
CA SER A 24 0.94 -4.97 -11.34
C SER A 24 0.99 -3.71 -10.47
N ASN A 25 1.12 -2.54 -11.11
CA ASN A 25 0.98 -1.25 -10.43
C ASN A 25 -0.32 -1.18 -9.62
N LEU A 26 -1.43 -1.75 -10.14
CA LEU A 26 -2.69 -1.81 -9.42
C LEU A 26 -2.57 -2.56 -8.08
N LYS A 27 -1.94 -3.75 -8.04
CA LYS A 27 -1.72 -4.52 -6.80
C LYS A 27 -0.81 -3.74 -5.84
N LEU A 28 0.27 -3.16 -6.35
CA LEU A 28 1.22 -2.37 -5.54
C LEU A 28 0.55 -1.18 -4.85
N GLN A 29 -0.28 -0.41 -5.56
CA GLN A 29 -1.03 0.71 -4.98
C GLN A 29 -1.89 0.28 -3.79
N LYS A 30 -2.51 -0.90 -3.88
CA LYS A 30 -3.41 -1.42 -2.85
C LYS A 30 -2.62 -1.89 -1.63
N LEU A 31 -1.50 -2.58 -1.83
CA LEU A 31 -0.60 -2.98 -0.73
C LEU A 31 -0.06 -1.76 0.03
N VAL A 32 0.38 -0.72 -0.69
CA VAL A 32 0.87 0.53 -0.08
C VAL A 32 -0.24 1.26 0.69
N TYR A 33 -1.46 1.28 0.16
CA TYR A 33 -2.63 1.83 0.87
C TYR A 33 -2.94 1.06 2.18
N TYR A 34 -2.94 -0.28 2.15
CA TYR A 34 -3.16 -1.09 3.35
C TYR A 34 -2.05 -0.88 4.38
N ALA A 35 -0.79 -0.78 3.95
CA ALA A 35 0.34 -0.49 4.83
C ALA A 35 0.21 0.86 5.55
N GLN A 36 -0.15 1.93 4.81
CA GLN A 36 -0.40 3.24 5.40
C GLN A 36 -1.54 3.18 6.42
N GLY A 37 -2.65 2.53 6.05
CA GLY A 37 -3.84 2.41 6.89
C GLY A 37 -3.60 1.66 8.19
N ILE A 38 -2.97 0.50 8.11
CA ILE A 38 -2.64 -0.33 9.29
C ILE A 38 -1.62 0.38 10.17
N ASN A 39 -0.58 0.99 9.60
CA ASN A 39 0.40 1.74 10.39
C ASN A 39 -0.25 2.92 11.13
N LEU A 40 -1.14 3.66 10.47
CA LEU A 40 -1.90 4.75 11.08
C LEU A 40 -2.76 4.23 12.24
N ALA A 41 -3.41 3.08 12.08
CA ALA A 41 -4.25 2.50 13.12
C ALA A 41 -3.45 2.06 14.36
N LEU A 42 -2.26 1.49 14.15
CA LEU A 42 -1.42 0.93 15.23
C LEU A 42 -0.57 1.99 15.94
N SER A 43 -0.12 3.02 15.23
CA SER A 43 0.88 3.98 15.76
C SER A 43 0.38 5.42 15.85
N ASP A 44 -0.83 5.71 15.32
CA ASP A 44 -1.35 7.08 15.16
C ASP A 44 -0.41 7.99 14.32
N GLN A 45 0.54 7.42 13.58
CA GLN A 45 1.50 8.14 12.74
C GLN A 45 1.48 7.59 11.30
N PRO A 46 1.70 8.46 10.29
CA PRO A 46 1.80 8.01 8.91
C PRO A 46 3.06 7.15 8.71
N LEU A 47 2.95 6.10 7.87
CA LEU A 47 4.11 5.28 7.49
C LEU A 47 5.02 6.05 6.53
N PHE A 48 4.39 6.77 5.59
CA PHE A 48 5.03 7.68 4.66
C PHE A 48 4.18 8.95 4.47
N PRO A 49 4.78 10.09 4.07
CA PRO A 49 4.09 11.38 4.03
C PRO A 49 3.34 11.66 2.71
N GLU A 50 3.59 10.91 1.63
CA GLU A 50 2.95 11.17 0.34
C GLU A 50 1.43 10.97 0.38
N ALA A 51 0.71 11.86 -0.33
CA ALA A 51 -0.74 11.83 -0.41
C ALA A 51 -1.26 10.56 -1.10
N LEU A 52 -2.37 10.04 -0.57
CA LEU A 52 -3.21 9.05 -1.25
C LEU A 52 -4.45 9.75 -1.79
N GLU A 53 -4.81 9.48 -3.03
CA GLU A 53 -5.99 10.02 -3.68
C GLU A 53 -6.99 8.91 -3.99
N ALA A 54 -8.28 9.24 -3.90
CA ALA A 54 -9.34 8.36 -4.36
C ALA A 54 -9.42 8.41 -5.89
N TRP A 55 -8.94 7.38 -6.59
CA TRP A 55 -9.05 7.30 -8.04
C TRP A 55 -10.19 6.35 -8.45
N ILE A 56 -10.56 6.37 -9.73
CA ILE A 56 -11.60 5.49 -10.31
C ILE A 56 -11.30 4.01 -10.04
N HIS A 57 -10.02 3.64 -9.87
CA HIS A 57 -9.59 2.27 -9.60
C HIS A 57 -9.10 2.05 -8.16
N GLY A 58 -9.67 2.77 -7.21
CA GLY A 58 -9.35 2.68 -5.79
C GLY A 58 -8.32 3.71 -5.34
N PRO A 59 -7.83 3.60 -4.09
CA PRO A 59 -6.82 4.50 -3.55
C PRO A 59 -5.49 4.34 -4.29
N VAL A 60 -4.82 5.47 -4.55
CA VAL A 60 -3.57 5.56 -5.31
C VAL A 60 -2.65 6.59 -4.67
N VAL A 61 -1.36 6.28 -4.55
CA VAL A 61 -0.29 7.26 -4.33
C VAL A 61 0.14 7.79 -5.71
N PRO A 62 -0.20 9.03 -6.11
CA PRO A 62 -0.03 9.47 -7.50
C PRO A 62 1.43 9.46 -7.97
N VAL A 63 2.35 9.88 -7.09
CA VAL A 63 3.78 9.90 -7.39
C VAL A 63 4.34 8.48 -7.57
N LEU A 64 3.82 7.50 -6.84
CA LEU A 64 4.18 6.09 -6.99
C LEU A 64 3.61 5.51 -8.28
N PHE A 65 2.33 5.83 -8.59
CA PHE A 65 1.67 5.36 -9.80
C PHE A 65 2.43 5.81 -11.04
N HIS A 66 2.83 7.07 -11.10
CA HIS A 66 3.59 7.61 -12.23
C HIS A 66 4.99 7.00 -12.39
N THR A 67 5.62 6.55 -11.30
CA THR A 67 6.89 5.81 -11.36
C THR A 67 6.71 4.45 -12.03
N TYR A 68 5.64 3.73 -11.70
CA TYR A 68 5.42 2.35 -12.17
C TYR A 68 4.38 2.21 -13.30
N LYS A 69 3.91 3.30 -13.92
CA LYS A 69 2.88 3.24 -15.00
C LYS A 69 3.41 2.75 -16.35
N ARG A 70 4.73 2.56 -16.49
CA ARG A 70 5.35 2.16 -17.76
C ARG A 70 4.90 0.74 -18.13
N ALA A 71 4.84 0.46 -19.43
CA ALA A 71 4.49 -0.86 -19.92
C ALA A 71 5.57 -1.89 -19.52
N GLY A 72 5.14 -3.02 -18.98
CA GLY A 72 6.01 -4.12 -18.54
C GLY A 72 5.79 -4.52 -17.08
N ALA A 73 6.49 -5.56 -16.65
CA ALA A 73 6.58 -5.92 -15.24
C ALA A 73 7.34 -4.82 -14.48
N ILE A 74 6.96 -4.61 -13.22
CA ILE A 74 7.77 -3.78 -12.31
C ILE A 74 9.07 -4.55 -12.07
N PRO A 75 10.25 -3.96 -12.36
CA PRO A 75 11.50 -4.67 -12.11
C PRO A 75 11.67 -4.91 -10.62
N PRO A 76 12.40 -5.98 -10.23
CA PRO A 76 12.75 -6.20 -8.84
C PRO A 76 13.46 -4.97 -8.28
N PRO A 77 13.34 -4.69 -6.98
CA PRO A 77 14.12 -3.62 -6.40
C PRO A 77 15.59 -3.95 -6.58
N GLY A 78 16.41 -2.91 -6.83
CA GLY A 78 17.85 -3.04 -6.69
C GLY A 78 18.22 -3.23 -5.21
N ASP A 79 19.44 -2.82 -4.85
CA ASP A 79 19.89 -2.94 -3.47
C ASP A 79 18.93 -2.23 -2.49
N MET A 80 18.48 -3.00 -1.49
CA MET A 80 17.65 -2.51 -0.41
C MET A 80 18.48 -2.35 0.86
N ASP A 81 18.46 -1.14 1.42
CA ASP A 81 18.99 -0.88 2.75
C ASP A 81 17.93 -1.23 3.78
N PHE A 82 18.00 -2.43 4.35
CA PHE A 82 17.05 -2.86 5.39
C PHE A 82 17.19 -2.08 6.70
N SER A 83 18.26 -1.31 6.91
CA SER A 83 18.48 -0.55 8.16
C SER A 83 17.53 0.63 8.34
N ILE A 84 16.91 1.11 7.26
CA ILE A 84 15.93 2.21 7.32
C ILE A 84 14.55 1.76 7.84
N TYR A 85 14.30 0.44 7.89
CA TYR A 85 13.04 -0.14 8.36
C TYR A 85 13.21 -0.62 9.80
N CYS A 86 12.62 0.11 10.76
CA CYS A 86 12.62 -0.34 12.15
C CYS A 86 11.82 -1.65 12.30
N VAL A 87 11.97 -2.33 13.45
CA VAL A 87 11.32 -3.63 13.72
C VAL A 87 9.80 -3.52 13.53
N GLN A 88 9.18 -2.50 14.11
CA GLN A 88 7.74 -2.29 14.05
C GLN A 88 7.26 -2.06 12.61
N THR A 89 8.01 -1.29 11.82
CA THR A 89 7.68 -1.09 10.40
C THR A 89 7.76 -2.38 9.62
N ARG A 90 8.78 -3.21 9.85
CA ARG A 90 8.89 -4.52 9.18
C ARG A 90 7.75 -5.45 9.55
N GLU A 91 7.38 -5.52 10.82
CA GLU A 91 6.23 -6.31 11.29
C GLU A 91 4.93 -5.90 10.58
N VAL A 92 4.67 -4.59 10.44
CA VAL A 92 3.51 -4.10 9.70
C VAL A 92 3.57 -4.49 8.23
N LEU A 93 4.71 -4.31 7.57
CA LEU A 93 4.85 -4.61 6.14
C LEU A 93 4.74 -6.11 5.86
N ASP A 94 5.35 -6.94 6.71
CA ASP A 94 5.29 -8.40 6.60
C ASP A 94 3.86 -8.92 6.81
N GLU A 95 3.14 -8.38 7.81
CA GLU A 95 1.73 -8.72 8.05
C GLU A 95 0.85 -8.29 6.86
N VAL A 96 1.03 -7.07 6.36
CA VAL A 96 0.31 -6.58 5.17
C VAL A 96 0.54 -7.51 3.98
N TYR A 97 1.79 -7.91 3.74
CA TYR A 97 2.10 -8.81 2.64
C TYR A 97 1.48 -10.21 2.85
N THR A 98 1.54 -10.74 4.07
CA THR A 98 0.96 -12.04 4.42
C THR A 98 -0.55 -12.07 4.23
N VAL A 99 -1.25 -11.02 4.66
CA VAL A 99 -2.71 -10.93 4.58
C VAL A 99 -3.18 -10.55 3.18
N PHE A 100 -2.62 -9.51 2.58
CA PHE A 100 -3.14 -8.93 1.34
C PHE A 100 -2.36 -9.33 0.09
N GLY A 101 -1.08 -9.70 0.23
CA GLY A 101 -0.22 -10.10 -0.90
C GLY A 101 -0.71 -11.34 -1.64
N GLN A 102 -1.43 -12.23 -0.94
CA GLN A 102 -2.06 -13.42 -1.53
C GLN A 102 -3.23 -13.09 -2.47
N PHE A 103 -3.81 -11.90 -2.39
CA PHE A 103 -4.96 -11.53 -3.22
C PHE A 103 -4.53 -11.04 -4.60
N SER A 104 -5.36 -11.33 -5.60
CA SER A 104 -5.20 -10.76 -6.94
C SER A 104 -5.44 -9.24 -6.92
N ALA A 105 -4.86 -8.54 -7.90
CA ALA A 105 -5.11 -7.10 -8.07
C ALA A 105 -6.61 -6.77 -8.16
N TRP A 106 -7.39 -7.65 -8.81
CA TRP A 106 -8.84 -7.51 -8.92
C TRP A 106 -9.56 -7.67 -7.58
N LYS A 107 -9.14 -8.63 -6.75
CA LYS A 107 -9.73 -8.81 -5.42
C LYS A 107 -9.44 -7.62 -4.51
N LEU A 108 -8.22 -7.11 -4.51
CA LEU A 108 -7.84 -5.91 -3.75
C LEU A 108 -8.59 -4.66 -4.26
N TYR A 109 -8.78 -4.54 -5.57
CA TYR A 109 -9.66 -3.54 -6.16
C TYR A 109 -11.07 -3.62 -5.56
N GLN A 110 -11.70 -4.80 -5.57
CA GLN A 110 -13.06 -4.97 -5.05
C GLN A 110 -13.15 -4.62 -3.57
N MET A 111 -12.18 -5.05 -2.76
CA MET A 111 -12.12 -4.75 -1.33
C MET A 111 -12.09 -3.23 -1.11
N THR A 112 -11.12 -2.54 -1.68
CA THR A 112 -10.97 -1.09 -1.49
C THR A 112 -12.17 -0.26 -1.95
N HIS A 113 -12.99 -0.75 -2.88
CA HIS A 113 -14.22 -0.05 -3.30
C HIS A 113 -15.36 -0.11 -2.27
N GLU A 114 -15.30 -1.05 -1.33
CA GLU A 114 -16.26 -1.16 -0.23
C GLU A 114 -15.80 -0.43 1.03
N GLU A 115 -14.58 0.10 1.05
CA GLU A 115 -13.98 0.68 2.24
C GLU A 115 -14.29 2.18 2.37
N PRO A 116 -14.72 2.65 3.57
CA PRO A 116 -15.05 4.05 3.81
C PRO A 116 -14.01 5.09 3.40
N PRO A 117 -12.68 4.91 3.60
CA PRO A 117 -11.70 5.92 3.22
C PRO A 117 -11.75 6.27 1.73
N TRP A 118 -11.90 5.27 0.87
CA TRP A 118 -12.08 5.50 -0.57
C TRP A 118 -13.52 5.93 -0.90
N LYS A 119 -14.53 5.21 -0.37
CA LYS A 119 -15.95 5.39 -0.71
C LYS A 119 -16.50 6.77 -0.35
N ASN A 120 -16.00 7.35 0.73
CA ASN A 120 -16.45 8.66 1.24
C ASN A 120 -15.58 9.82 0.73
N THR A 121 -14.55 9.54 -0.06
CA THR A 121 -13.68 10.56 -0.66
C THR A 121 -14.07 10.75 -2.12
N PRO A 122 -14.41 11.98 -2.56
CA PRO A 122 -14.70 12.22 -3.98
C PRO A 122 -13.53 11.83 -4.87
N VAL A 123 -13.81 11.25 -6.04
CA VAL A 123 -12.77 10.87 -6.99
C VAL A 123 -11.90 12.08 -7.35
N GLY A 124 -10.58 11.89 -7.38
CA GLY A 124 -9.56 12.91 -7.60
C GLY A 124 -9.19 13.74 -6.38
N HIS A 125 -9.74 13.42 -5.19
CA HIS A 125 -9.39 14.11 -3.95
C HIS A 125 -8.52 13.24 -3.04
N GLU A 126 -7.76 13.90 -2.17
CA GLU A 126 -6.93 13.27 -1.17
C GLU A 126 -7.80 12.55 -0.12
N ILE A 127 -7.43 11.30 0.19
CA ILE A 127 -7.97 10.52 1.29
C ILE A 127 -7.18 10.92 2.53
N SER A 128 -7.85 11.53 3.51
CA SER A 128 -7.16 11.99 4.72
C SER A 128 -6.62 10.84 5.55
N PHE A 129 -5.46 11.05 6.20
CA PHE A 129 -4.91 10.09 7.15
C PHE A 129 -5.85 9.82 8.33
N GLU A 130 -6.65 10.81 8.72
CA GLU A 130 -7.70 10.62 9.72
C GLU A 130 -8.76 9.60 9.26
N ALA A 131 -9.28 9.74 8.04
CA ALA A 131 -10.26 8.80 7.50
C ALA A 131 -9.69 7.37 7.41
N MET A 132 -8.44 7.24 6.96
CA MET A 132 -7.74 5.94 6.94
C MET A 132 -7.59 5.38 8.35
N ARG A 133 -7.00 6.15 9.27
CA ARG A 133 -6.77 5.75 10.67
C ARG A 133 -8.05 5.27 11.33
N ASP A 134 -9.12 6.06 11.25
CA ASP A 134 -10.37 5.78 11.95
C ASP A 134 -11.02 4.50 11.40
N TYR A 135 -10.97 4.28 10.09
CA TYR A 135 -11.42 3.03 9.48
C TYR A 135 -10.56 1.84 9.91
N PHE A 136 -9.23 1.91 9.74
CA PHE A 136 -8.36 0.76 10.00
C PHE A 136 -8.28 0.39 11.49
N LYS A 137 -8.51 1.33 12.40
CA LYS A 137 -8.70 1.03 13.84
C LYS A 137 -9.87 0.07 14.10
N THR A 138 -10.88 0.05 13.23
CA THR A 138 -12.00 -0.92 13.33
C THR A 138 -11.67 -2.29 12.75
N GLN A 139 -10.55 -2.40 11.99
CA GLN A 139 -10.14 -3.62 11.31
C GLN A 139 -9.04 -4.38 12.06
N VAL A 140 -8.23 -3.67 12.84
CA VAL A 140 -7.25 -4.29 13.73
C VAL A 140 -7.93 -4.73 15.03
N VAL A 141 -7.81 -6.00 15.39
CA VAL A 141 -8.20 -6.48 16.72
C VAL A 141 -7.04 -6.17 17.66
N THR A 142 -7.29 -5.30 18.64
CA THR A 142 -6.34 -4.98 19.73
C THR A 142 -6.64 -5.79 20.97
#